data_AF-A0A530YDV8-F1
#
_entry.id   AF-A0A530YDV8-F1
#
_cell.length_a   1.000
_cell.length_b   1.000
_cell.length_c   1.000
_cell.angle_alpha   90.00
_cell.angle_beta   90.00
_cell.angle_gamma   90.00
#
_symmetry.space_group_name_H-M   'P 1'
#
loop_
_entity.id
_entity.type
_entity.pdbx_description
1 polymer ?
#
loop_
_entity_poly.entity_id
_entity_poly.type
_entity_poly.pdbx_seq_one_letter_code
_entity_poly.pdbx_strand_id
1 'polypeptide(L)'
;MATLQRNAQKLFYYARNAVRDIAPQALFRRRLAGLLDQARLSDGSVRARLNCYNRLQDAFAPSGGAVPVSRLPRGRSMYYYDLKEFTRYFDPDLRIDLEFGDVVDVPAMPSIVK
;
A
#
# COMPACT_ATOMS: atom_id res chain seq x y z
N MET A 1 13.89 10.96 27.36
CA MET A 1 12.80 9.95 27.38
C MET A 1 12.04 9.85 26.06
N ALA A 2 11.65 10.95 25.40
CA ALA A 2 10.93 10.93 24.11
C ALA A 2 11.65 10.17 22.97
N THR A 3 12.98 10.24 22.90
CA THR A 3 13.80 9.56 21.88
C THR A 3 13.81 8.03 22.02
N LEU A 4 13.83 7.53 23.25
CA LEU A 4 13.80 6.10 23.55
C LEU A 4 12.47 5.48 23.17
N GLN A 5 11.37 6.16 23.52
CA GLN A 5 10.01 5.74 23.13
C GLN A 5 9.85 5.72 21.61
N ARG A 6 10.32 6.76 20.90
CA ARG A 6 10.28 6.81 19.43
C ARG A 6 11.07 5.68 18.78
N ASN A 7 12.26 5.36 19.32
CA ASN A 7 13.10 4.28 18.80
C ASN A 7 12.46 2.91 19.04
N ALA A 8 11.85 2.68 20.21
CA ALA A 8 11.11 1.45 20.49
C ALA A 8 9.90 1.27 19.56
N GLN A 9 9.14 2.34 19.29
CA GLN A 9 8.03 2.32 18.33
C GLN A 9 8.50 1.96 16.92
N LYS A 10 9.62 2.53 16.47
CA LYS A 10 10.23 2.19 15.18
C LYS A 10 10.66 0.71 15.14
N LEU A 11 11.34 0.22 16.17
CA LEU A 11 11.76 -1.18 16.24
C LEU A 11 10.56 -2.12 16.16
N PHE A 12 9.51 -1.84 16.93
CA PHE A 12 8.27 -2.62 16.89
C PHE A 12 7.62 -2.61 15.51
N TYR A 13 7.56 -1.44 14.84
CA TYR A 13 7.04 -1.32 13.48
C TYR A 13 7.80 -2.23 12.50
N TYR A 14 9.14 -2.19 12.52
CA TYR A 14 9.95 -3.01 11.63
C TYR A 14 9.87 -4.50 11.97
N ALA A 15 9.88 -4.86 13.26
CA ALA A 15 9.74 -6.25 13.69
C ALA A 15 8.40 -6.86 13.26
N ARG A 16 7.29 -6.13 13.48
CA ARG A 16 5.94 -6.55 13.05
C ARG A 16 5.88 -6.79 11.55
N ASN A 17 6.48 -5.89 10.77
CA ASN A 17 6.46 -6.02 9.32
C ASN A 17 7.36 -7.15 8.80
N ALA A 18 8.52 -7.39 9.43
CA ALA A 18 9.37 -8.53 9.12
C ALA A 18 8.65 -9.86 9.35
N VAL A 19 7.94 -10.01 10.48
CA VAL A 19 7.14 -11.21 10.77
C VAL A 19 6.08 -11.45 9.70
N ARG A 20 5.42 -10.39 9.21
CA ARG A 20 4.40 -10.49 8.15
C ARG A 20 4.98 -10.83 6.77
N ASP A 21 6.25 -10.52 6.52
CA ASP A 21 6.92 -10.89 5.28
C ASP A 21 7.33 -12.38 5.28
N ILE A 22 7.62 -12.95 6.45
CA ILE A 22 7.90 -14.38 6.63
C ILE A 22 6.61 -15.22 6.59
N ALA A 23 5.50 -14.66 7.07
CA ALA A 23 4.23 -15.37 7.11
C ALA A 23 3.73 -15.80 5.71
N PRO A 24 3.06 -16.96 5.57
CA PRO A 24 2.57 -17.44 4.28
C PRO A 24 1.58 -16.45 3.63
N GLN A 25 1.95 -15.89 2.48
CA GLN A 25 1.16 -14.86 1.81
C GLN A 25 -0.25 -15.33 1.41
N ALA A 26 -0.44 -16.63 1.19
CA ALA A 26 -1.73 -17.23 0.93
C ALA A 26 -2.76 -16.97 2.05
N LEU A 27 -2.33 -16.84 3.31
CA LEU A 27 -3.22 -16.54 4.44
C LEU A 27 -3.81 -15.13 4.35
N PHE A 28 -3.01 -14.17 3.89
CA PHE A 28 -3.48 -12.80 3.66
C PHE A 28 -4.41 -12.76 2.46
N ARG A 29 -4.04 -13.37 1.33
CA ARG A 29 -4.88 -13.38 0.11
C ARG A 29 -6.28 -13.96 0.34
N ARG A 30 -6.41 -15.01 1.17
CA ARG A 30 -7.72 -15.58 1.55
C ARG A 30 -8.64 -14.58 2.26
N ARG A 31 -8.08 -13.55 2.92
CA ARG A 31 -8.84 -12.50 3.61
C ARG A 31 -9.21 -11.32 2.70
N LEU A 32 -8.63 -11.23 1.49
CA LEU A 32 -8.82 -10.08 0.61
C LEU A 32 -10.31 -9.83 0.31
N ALA A 33 -11.06 -10.87 -0.06
CA ALA A 33 -12.47 -10.73 -0.42
C ALA A 33 -13.30 -10.13 0.73
N GLY A 34 -13.11 -10.62 1.96
CA GLY A 34 -13.81 -10.08 3.13
C GLY A 34 -13.40 -8.64 3.46
N LEU A 35 -12.13 -8.28 3.28
CA LEU A 35 -11.66 -6.91 3.48
C LEU A 35 -12.24 -5.94 2.43
N LEU A 36 -12.33 -6.37 1.17
CA LEU A 36 -12.94 -5.57 0.11
C LEU A 36 -14.44 -5.38 0.35
N ASP A 37 -15.13 -6.40 0.84
CA ASP A 37 -16.55 -6.29 1.18
C ASP A 37 -16.78 -5.33 2.35
N GLN A 38 -15.96 -5.42 3.40
CA GLN A 38 -15.96 -4.44 4.50
C GLN A 38 -15.67 -3.01 4.02
N ALA A 39 -14.69 -2.84 3.13
CA ALA A 39 -14.37 -1.54 2.54
C ALA A 39 -15.52 -1.00 1.68
N ARG A 40 -16.25 -1.86 0.99
CA ARG A 40 -17.43 -1.48 0.21
C ARG A 40 -18.54 -0.93 1.12
N LEU A 41 -18.69 -1.53 2.30
CA LEU A 41 -19.65 -1.13 3.34
C LEU A 41 -19.13 0.01 4.24
N SER A 42 -18.00 0.63 3.91
CA SER A 42 -17.46 1.75 4.67
C SER A 42 -18.43 2.93 4.73
N ASP A 43 -18.35 3.70 5.81
CA ASP A 43 -19.11 4.94 5.99
C ASP A 43 -18.90 5.96 4.84
N GLY A 44 -19.89 6.85 4.68
CA GLY A 44 -19.89 7.91 3.67
C GLY A 44 -18.69 8.85 3.79
N SER A 45 -18.18 9.13 5.00
CA SER A 45 -17.00 9.99 5.18
C SER A 45 -15.73 9.39 4.56
N VAL A 46 -15.53 8.07 4.72
CA VAL A 46 -14.40 7.33 4.14
C VAL A 46 -14.50 7.33 2.62
N ARG A 47 -15.70 7.09 2.09
CA ARG A 47 -15.94 7.08 0.64
C ARG A 47 -15.75 8.46 0.01
N ALA A 48 -16.25 9.51 0.67
CA ALA A 48 -16.04 10.89 0.22
C ALA A 48 -14.55 11.23 0.15
N ARG A 49 -13.79 10.86 1.19
CA ARG A 49 -12.34 11.05 1.20
C ARG A 49 -11.62 10.25 0.12
N LEU A 50 -12.01 8.99 -0.11
CA LEU A 50 -11.45 8.17 -1.17
C LEU A 50 -11.66 8.81 -2.55
N ASN A 51 -12.86 9.31 -2.82
CA ASN A 51 -13.21 9.96 -4.09
C ASN A 51 -12.48 11.30 -4.31
N CYS A 52 -11.97 11.95 -3.24
CA CYS A 52 -11.11 13.11 -3.39
C CYS A 52 -9.76 12.75 -4.04
N TYR A 53 -9.18 11.61 -3.66
CA TYR A 53 -7.87 11.15 -4.14
C TYR A 53 -7.97 10.32 -5.42
N ASN A 54 -8.99 9.46 -5.53
CA ASN A 54 -9.21 8.61 -6.69
C ASN A 54 -10.38 9.14 -7.51
N ARG A 55 -10.07 9.76 -8.65
CA ARG A 55 -11.05 10.30 -9.60
C ARG A 55 -11.14 9.50 -10.90
N LEU A 56 -10.59 8.29 -10.92
CA LEU A 56 -10.64 7.42 -12.09
C LEU A 56 -12.09 7.07 -12.42
N GLN A 57 -12.49 7.34 -13.66
CA GLN A 57 -13.80 6.96 -14.20
C GLN A 57 -13.69 5.82 -15.21
N ASP A 58 -12.56 5.75 -15.91
CA ASP A 58 -12.30 4.79 -16.97
C ASP A 58 -11.27 3.74 -16.56
N ALA A 59 -11.34 2.59 -17.22
CA ALA A 59 -10.30 1.59 -17.11
C ALA A 59 -8.98 2.12 -17.71
N PHE A 60 -7.87 1.76 -17.09
CA PHE A 60 -6.53 2.13 -17.56
C PHE A 60 -5.60 0.93 -17.51
N ALA A 61 -4.55 0.98 -18.32
CA ALA A 61 -3.43 0.05 -18.22
C ALA A 61 -2.28 0.74 -17.44
N PRO A 62 -1.58 0.01 -16.54
CA PRO A 62 -0.37 0.52 -15.92
C PRO A 62 0.67 0.91 -16.98
N SER A 63 1.54 1.86 -16.64
CA SER A 63 2.60 2.29 -17.54
C SER A 63 3.65 1.20 -17.78
N GLY A 64 4.51 1.39 -18.79
CA GLY A 64 5.67 0.51 -19.00
C GLY A 64 6.65 0.48 -17.82
N GLY A 65 6.62 1.52 -16.96
CA GLY A 65 7.41 1.63 -15.73
C GLY A 65 6.78 0.97 -14.50
N ALA A 66 5.52 0.51 -14.60
CA ALA A 66 4.83 -0.11 -13.48
C ALA A 66 5.57 -1.34 -12.97
N VAL A 67 5.68 -1.49 -11.66
CA VAL A 67 6.39 -2.61 -11.03
C VAL A 67 5.39 -3.63 -10.47
N PRO A 68 5.73 -4.93 -10.49
CA PRO A 68 4.88 -5.94 -9.87
C PRO A 68 4.90 -5.80 -8.34
N VAL A 69 3.79 -6.13 -7.68
CA VAL A 69 3.63 -6.12 -6.21
C VAL A 69 4.67 -7.01 -5.49
N SER A 70 5.17 -8.04 -6.17
CA SER A 70 6.27 -8.89 -5.68
C SER A 70 7.62 -8.16 -5.62
N ARG A 71 7.84 -7.14 -6.45
CA ARG A 71 9.13 -6.44 -6.62
C ARG A 71 9.04 -4.95 -6.32
N LEU A 72 8.28 -4.59 -5.29
CA LEU A 72 8.21 -3.21 -4.81
C LEU A 72 9.62 -2.69 -4.43
N PRO A 73 9.95 -1.42 -4.72
CA PRO A 73 11.27 -0.88 -4.41
C PRO A 73 11.51 -0.85 -2.90
N ARG A 74 12.67 -1.37 -2.46
CA ARG A 74 13.04 -1.47 -1.03
C ARG A 74 13.95 -0.35 -0.54
N GLY A 75 14.38 0.56 -1.43
CA GLY A 75 15.35 1.62 -1.12
C GLY A 75 14.89 2.59 -0.02
N ARG A 76 13.58 2.71 0.20
CA ARG A 76 12.98 3.45 1.32
C ARG A 76 12.10 2.51 2.12
N SER A 77 12.66 1.91 3.17
CA SER A 77 12.03 0.81 3.90
C SER A 77 10.69 1.17 4.54
N MET A 78 10.51 2.41 5.01
CA MET A 78 9.24 2.88 5.56
C MET A 78 8.14 2.90 4.49
N TYR A 79 8.37 3.54 3.35
CA TYR A 79 7.41 3.55 2.24
C TYR A 79 7.14 2.15 1.69
N TYR A 80 8.19 1.32 1.61
CA TYR A 80 8.03 -0.10 1.26
C TYR A 80 7.04 -0.80 2.19
N TYR A 81 7.23 -0.70 3.51
CA TYR A 81 6.37 -1.40 4.46
C TYR A 81 4.97 -0.79 4.56
N ASP A 82 4.82 0.52 4.44
CA ASP A 82 3.51 1.19 4.39
C ASP A 82 2.70 0.76 3.17
N LEU A 83 3.35 0.57 2.03
CA LEU A 83 2.68 0.03 0.85
C LEU A 83 2.47 -1.48 0.95
N LYS A 84 3.48 -2.21 1.45
CA LYS A 84 3.42 -3.67 1.58
C LYS A 84 2.33 -4.11 2.53
N GLU A 85 1.99 -3.28 3.53
CA GLU A 85 0.87 -3.52 4.43
C GLU A 85 -0.44 -3.82 3.68
N PHE A 86 -0.72 -3.09 2.60
CA PHE A 86 -1.94 -3.26 1.81
C PHE A 86 -1.74 -4.20 0.62
N THR A 87 -0.63 -4.08 -0.10
CA THR A 87 -0.41 -4.84 -1.34
C THR A 87 -0.19 -6.34 -1.11
N ARG A 88 0.20 -6.78 0.10
CA ARG A 88 0.39 -8.21 0.42
C ARG A 88 -0.87 -9.08 0.30
N TYR A 89 -2.04 -8.46 0.30
CA TYR A 89 -3.32 -9.17 0.13
C TYR A 89 -3.65 -9.45 -1.34
N PHE A 90 -2.98 -8.77 -2.27
CA PHE A 90 -3.24 -8.86 -3.70
C PHE A 90 -2.34 -9.91 -4.38
N ASP A 91 -2.66 -10.20 -5.64
CA ASP A 91 -1.82 -11.04 -6.48
C ASP A 91 -0.42 -10.39 -6.65
N PRO A 92 0.68 -11.13 -6.38
CA PRO A 92 2.05 -10.62 -6.51
C PRO A 92 2.45 -10.15 -7.91
N ASP A 93 1.74 -10.59 -8.95
CA ASP A 93 2.06 -10.29 -10.35
C ASP A 93 1.30 -9.07 -10.88
N LEU A 94 0.35 -8.52 -10.10
CA LEU A 94 -0.28 -7.25 -10.41
C LEU A 94 0.75 -6.13 -10.44
N ARG A 95 0.67 -5.29 -11.47
CA ARG A 95 1.58 -4.17 -11.70
C ARG A 95 0.93 -2.87 -11.29
N ILE A 96 1.71 -2.02 -10.64
CA ILE A 96 1.28 -0.69 -10.21
C ILE A 96 2.36 0.34 -10.54
N ASP A 97 1.94 1.54 -10.91
CA ASP A 97 2.81 2.71 -10.95
C ASP A 97 2.96 3.28 -9.53
N LEU A 98 4.17 3.72 -9.19
CA LEU A 98 4.49 4.23 -7.86
C LEU A 98 5.35 5.48 -7.92
N GLU A 99 5.06 6.40 -7.00
CA GLU A 99 5.91 7.54 -6.72
C GLU A 99 6.14 7.66 -5.21
N PHE A 100 7.41 7.77 -4.81
CA PHE A 100 7.78 7.86 -3.40
C PHE A 100 8.30 9.24 -3.01
N GLY A 101 7.89 9.72 -1.83
CA GLY A 101 8.26 10.99 -1.25
C GLY A 101 7.14 12.02 -1.27
N ASP A 102 7.52 13.28 -1.12
CA ASP A 102 6.58 14.41 -1.04
C ASP A 102 6.14 14.83 -2.45
N VAL A 103 5.25 14.04 -3.05
CA VAL A 103 4.66 14.32 -4.36
C VAL A 103 3.56 15.37 -4.20
N VAL A 104 3.78 16.54 -4.82
CA VAL A 104 2.86 17.68 -4.78
C VAL A 104 2.03 17.84 -6.06
N ASP A 105 2.48 17.21 -7.15
CA ASP A 105 1.83 17.23 -8.44
C ASP A 105 0.95 16.00 -8.64
N VAL A 106 -0.06 16.10 -9.51
CA VAL A 106 -0.87 14.94 -9.91
C VAL A 106 -0.07 14.13 -10.93
N PRO A 107 0.24 12.84 -10.67
CA PRO A 107 0.94 12.00 -11.63
C PRO A 107 0.21 11.90 -12.96
N ALA A 108 0.97 11.86 -14.06
CA ALA A 108 0.41 11.71 -15.40
C ALA A 108 -0.28 10.35 -15.61
N MET A 109 0.18 9.32 -14.88
CA MET A 109 -0.42 7.98 -14.86
C MET A 109 -1.05 7.73 -13.48
N PRO A 110 -2.12 6.92 -13.38
CA PRO A 110 -2.68 6.57 -12.08
C PRO A 110 -1.66 5.79 -11.23
N SER A 111 -1.10 6.48 -10.24
CA SER A 111 0.01 5.98 -9.41
C SER A 111 -0.36 5.92 -7.94
N ILE A 112 0.26 4.98 -7.22
CA ILE A 112 0.23 4.97 -5.76
C ILE A 112 1.36 5.87 -5.23
N VAL A 113 0.97 6.93 -4.52
CA VAL A 113 1.89 7.89 -3.91
C VAL A 113 2.14 7.51 -2.44
N LYS A 114 3.40 7.46 -2.00
CA LYS A 114 3.78 7.14 -0.62
C LYS A 114 4.96 7.93 -0.08
#